data_AF-A0A6N2I5M9-F1
#
_entry.id   AF-A0A6N2I5M9-F1
#
_cell.length_a   1.000
_cell.length_b   1.000
_cell.length_c   1.000
_cell.angle_alpha   90.00
_cell.angle_beta   90.00
_cell.angle_gamma   90.00
#
_symmetry.space_group_name_H-M   'P 1'
#
loop_
_entity.id
_entity.type
_entity.pdbx_description
1 polymer ?
#
loop_
_entity_poly.entity_id
_entity_poly.type
_entity_poly.pdbx_seq_one_letter_code
_entity_poly.pdbx_strand_id
1 'polypeptide(L)' 'MAPPRHPGHRRPGLPHPAAARPKSPHAGLTLYQVLDVLQGLLKGWNGTCTTCNRPLPRNQSRRRT' A
#
# COMPACT_ATOMS: atom_id res chain seq x y z
N MET A 1 51.88 -32.62 4.64
CA MET A 1 51.70 -31.18 4.36
C MET A 1 50.78 -31.04 3.17
N ALA A 2 49.70 -30.26 3.27
CA ALA A 2 48.78 -30.03 2.15
C ALA A 2 49.22 -28.81 1.32
N PRO A 3 49.06 -28.80 -0.01
CA PRO A 3 49.53 -27.71 -0.85
C PRO A 3 48.76 -26.40 -0.61
N PRO A 4 49.39 -25.23 -0.84
CA PRO A 4 48.73 -23.93 -0.72
C PRO A 4 47.51 -23.85 -1.64
N ARG A 5 46.34 -23.50 -1.07
CA ARG A 5 45.12 -23.31 -1.86
C ARG A 5 45.23 -21.99 -2.61
N HIS A 6 45.35 -22.05 -3.93
CA HIS A 6 45.31 -20.86 -4.77
C HIS A 6 44.01 -20.07 -4.53
N PRO A 7 44.07 -18.73 -4.40
CA PRO A 7 42.88 -17.90 -4.44
C PRO A 7 42.33 -17.97 -5.87
N GLY A 8 41.38 -18.87 -6.10
CA GLY A 8 40.71 -18.98 -7.38
C GLY A 8 40.12 -17.64 -7.79
N HIS A 9 40.22 -17.30 -9.08
CA HIS A 9 39.59 -16.14 -9.67
C HIS A 9 38.07 -16.19 -9.42
N ARG A 10 37.59 -15.49 -8.39
CA ARG A 10 36.15 -15.39 -8.14
C ARG A 10 35.52 -14.61 -9.29
N ARG A 11 34.51 -15.21 -9.90
CA ARG A 11 33.64 -14.53 -10.87
C ARG A 11 33.06 -13.26 -10.20
N PRO A 12 33.03 -12.10 -10.88
CA PRO A 12 32.36 -10.92 -10.36
C PRO A 12 30.93 -11.29 -9.96
N GLY A 13 30.56 -11.03 -8.71
CA GLY A 13 29.20 -11.29 -8.23
C GLY A 13 28.22 -10.43 -9.02
N LEU A 14 27.23 -11.07 -9.65
CA LEU A 14 26.16 -10.34 -10.32
C LEU A 14 25.32 -9.63 -9.24
N PRO A 15 25.01 -8.33 -9.40
CA PRO A 15 24.11 -7.64 -8.48
C PRO A 15 22.73 -8.32 -8.49
N HIS A 16 22.14 -8.48 -7.31
CA HIS A 16 20.82 -9.08 -7.17
C HIS A 16 19.76 -8.17 -7.82
N PRO A 17 18.78 -8.71 -8.56
CA PRO A 17 17.70 -7.92 -9.11
C PRO A 17 16.89 -7.25 -8.01
N ALA A 18 16.33 -6.06 -8.31
CA ALA A 18 15.47 -5.35 -7.38
C ALA A 18 14.23 -6.17 -7.03
N ALA A 19 13.75 -6.02 -5.79
CA ALA A 19 12.52 -6.66 -5.34
C ALA A 19 11.32 -6.22 -6.20
N ALA A 20 10.40 -7.14 -6.46
CA ALA A 20 9.17 -6.86 -7.18
C ALA A 20 8.30 -5.84 -6.41
N ARG A 21 7.49 -5.05 -7.14
CA ARG A 21 6.55 -4.13 -6.51
C ARG A 21 5.54 -4.89 -5.62
N PRO A 22 5.09 -4.29 -4.51
CA PRO A 22 4.11 -4.92 -3.64
C PRO A 22 2.81 -5.25 -4.38
N LYS A 23 2.19 -6.38 -4.04
CA LYS A 23 0.93 -6.85 -4.66
C LYS A 23 -0.27 -5.95 -4.36
N SER A 24 -0.20 -5.18 -3.27
CA SER A 24 -1.26 -4.28 -2.82
C SER A 24 -0.80 -2.83 -2.90
N PRO A 25 -1.62 -1.91 -3.42
CA PRO A 25 -1.34 -0.48 -3.37
C PRO A 25 -1.31 0.08 -1.94
N HIS A 26 -1.80 -0.69 -0.96
CA HIS A 26 -1.79 -0.37 0.47
C HIS A 26 -0.65 -1.07 1.23
N ALA A 27 0.23 -1.79 0.54
CA ALA A 27 1.41 -2.37 1.18
C ALA A 27 2.45 -1.27 1.43
N GLY A 28 2.92 -1.17 2.68
CA GLY A 28 3.85 -0.13 3.11
C GLY A 28 3.20 1.13 3.69
N LEU A 29 1.88 1.12 3.93
CA LEU A 29 1.24 2.22 4.64
C LEU A 29 1.71 2.28 6.10
N THR A 30 1.99 3.49 6.57
CA THR A 30 2.21 3.73 8.01
C THR A 30 0.88 3.64 8.76
N LEU A 31 0.92 3.45 10.08
CA LEU A 31 -0.28 3.40 10.92
C LEU A 31 -1.22 4.59 10.66
N TYR A 32 -0.66 5.81 10.56
CA TYR A 32 -1.45 7.01 10.31
C TYR A 32 -2.07 7.04 8.92
N GLN A 33 -1.38 6.53 7.90
CA GLN A 33 -1.94 6.41 6.56
C GLN A 33 -3.09 5.40 6.50
N VAL A 34 -2.99 4.30 7.27
CA VAL A 34 -4.10 3.35 7.43
C VAL A 34 -5.30 4.02 8.10
N LEU A 35 -5.07 4.81 9.15
CA LEU A 35 -6.14 5.54 9.84
C LEU A 35 -6.81 6.58 8.94
N ASP A 36 -6.07 7.26 8.08
CA ASP A 36 -6.63 8.25 7.14
C ASP A 36 -7.57 7.59 6.11
N VAL A 37 -7.12 6.49 5.51
CA VAL A 37 -7.94 5.70 4.58
C VAL A 37 -9.21 5.17 5.26
N LEU A 38 -9.08 4.63 6.48
CA LEU A 38 -10.21 4.11 7.23
C LEU A 38 -11.22 5.21 7.57
N GLN A 39 -10.76 6.39 7.99
CA GLN A 39 -11.62 7.52 8.27
C GLN A 39 -12.37 7.99 7.02
N GLY A 40 -11.72 8.01 5.85
CA GLY A 40 -12.36 8.30 4.58
C GLY A 40 -13.51 7.33 4.28
N LEU A 41 -13.26 6.03 4.45
CA LEU A 41 -14.28 4.99 4.23
C LEU A 41 -15.47 5.13 5.19
N LEU A 42 -15.20 5.36 6.49
CA LEU A 42 -16.25 5.54 7.49
C LEU A 42 -17.09 6.79 7.24
N LYS A 43 -16.46 7.89 6.83
CA LYS A 43 -17.16 9.12 6.45
C LYS A 43 -18.08 8.89 5.25
N GLY A 44 -17.58 8.23 4.21
CA GLY A 44 -18.39 7.86 3.04
C GLY A 44 -19.58 6.98 3.41
N TRP A 45 -19.38 5.97 4.26
CA TRP A 45 -20.46 5.12 4.76
C TRP A 45 -21.53 5.94 5.48
N ASN A 46 -21.13 6.83 6.38
CA ASN A 46 -22.03 7.69 7.13
C ASN A 46 -22.73 8.75 6.26
N GLY A 47 -22.53 8.73 4.94
CA GLY A 47 -23.10 9.69 4.03
C GLY A 47 -22.51 11.08 4.25
N THR A 48 -21.24 11.17 4.67
CA THR A 48 -20.51 12.43 4.79
C THR A 48 -19.43 12.51 3.72
N CYS A 49 -19.28 13.69 3.12
CA CYS A 49 -18.28 13.92 2.09
C CYS A 49 -16.90 13.91 2.75
N THR A 50 -15.98 13.09 2.27
CA THR A 50 -14.62 13.00 2.82
C THR A 50 -13.82 14.29 2.62
N THR A 51 -14.09 15.04 1.55
CA THR A 51 -13.44 16.32 1.25
C THR A 51 -14.01 17.48 2.06
N CYS A 52 -15.34 17.56 2.17
CA CYS A 52 -16.01 18.73 2.77
C CYS A 52 -16.45 18.48 4.23
N ASN A 53 -16.37 17.25 4.73
CA ASN A 53 -16.94 16.77 6.00
C ASN A 53 -18.42 17.14 6.23
N ARG A 54 -19.15 17.43 5.15
CA ARG A 54 -20.58 17.75 5.23
C ARG A 54 -21.42 16.49 4.98
N PRO A 55 -22.58 16.35 5.66
CA PRO A 55 -23.56 15.34 5.28
C PRO A 55 -23.95 15.54 3.80
N LEU A 56 -23.83 14.49 3.00
CA LEU A 56 -24.40 14.49 1.66
C LEU A 56 -25.93 14.57 1.81
N PRO A 57 -26.60 15.36 0.95
CA PRO A 57 -28.05 15.35 0.92
C PRO A 57 -28.52 13.92 0.62
N ARG A 58 -29.22 13.30 1.58
CA ARG A 58 -29.87 11.99 1.38
C ARG A 58 -30.90 12.20 0.28
N ASN A 59 -30.57 11.81 -0.94
CA ASN A 59 -31.48 11.96 -2.07
C ASN A 59 -32.65 10.98 -1.87
N GLN A 60 -33.72 11.44 -1.22
CA GLN A 60 -34.97 10.68 -1.01
C GLN A 60 -35.76 10.51 -2.33
N SER A 61 -35.19 10.87 -3.48
CA SER A 61 -35.87 10.87 -4.78
C SER A 61 -36.01 9.48 -5.43
N ARG A 62 -36.10 8.40 -4.66
CA ARG A 62 -36.38 7.07 -5.22
C ARG A 62 -37.16 6.17 -4.27
N ARG A 63 -38.39 6.56 -3.94
CA ARG A 63 -39.52 5.66 -3.63
C ARG A 63 -40.83 6.47 -3.59
N ARG A 64 -41.22 6.97 -4.76
CA ARG A 64 -42.62 7.25 -5.09
C ARG A 64 -42.92 6.49 -6.38
N THR A 65 -43.17 5.20 -6.22
CA THR A 65 -44.11 4.39 -7.02
C THR A 65 -44.34 3.07 -6.30
#